data_AF-R7C139-F1
#
_entry.id   AF-R7C139-F1
#
_cell.length_a   1.000
_cell.length_b   1.000
_cell.length_c   1.000
_cell.angle_alpha   90.00
_cell.angle_beta   90.00
_cell.angle_gamma   90.00
#
_symmetry.space_group_name_H-M   'P 1'
#
loop_
_entity.id
_entity.type
_entity.pdbx_description
1 polymer ?
#
loop_
_entity_poly.entity_id
_entity_poly.type
_entity_poly.pdbx_seq_one_letter_code
_entity_poly.pdbx_strand_id
1 'polypeptide(L)' 'MDNTTLLMDQAAVAAFMGISVTTFKHRRYSDKTRFPKPVEGLSAKLYWKREDIRKYVDGLGYLTEAAGQQTTTEPKSA' A
#
# COMPACT_ATOMS: atom_id res chain seq x y z
N MET A 1 -18.34 -20.81 -2.79
CA MET A 1 -17.42 -19.89 -2.11
C MET A 1 -18.04 -18.51 -2.20
N ASP A 2 -18.58 -18.01 -1.09
CA ASP A 2 -19.14 -16.67 -1.02
C ASP A 2 -18.05 -15.65 -1.32
N ASN A 3 -18.03 -15.16 -2.56
CA ASN A 3 -17.05 -14.19 -3.05
C ASN A 3 -17.45 -12.78 -2.59
N THR A 4 -17.78 -12.63 -1.30
CA THR A 4 -18.14 -11.35 -0.72
C THR A 4 -16.88 -10.50 -0.66
N THR A 5 -16.73 -9.61 -1.64
CA THR A 5 -15.64 -8.64 -1.67
C THR A 5 -15.66 -7.83 -0.38
N LEU A 6 -14.67 -8.05 0.49
CA LEU A 6 -14.57 -7.29 1.74
C LEU A 6 -14.06 -5.87 1.42
N LEU A 7 -14.89 -4.89 1.74
CA LEU A 7 -14.56 -3.47 1.61
C LEU A 7 -14.08 -2.91 2.95
N MET A 8 -12.99 -2.15 2.89
CA MET A 8 -12.34 -1.57 4.07
C MET A 8 -12.29 -0.05 3.92
N ASP A 9 -12.62 0.68 4.98
CA ASP A 9 -12.41 2.13 5.04
C ASP A 9 -10.94 2.49 5.30
N GLN A 10 -10.60 3.78 5.36
CA GLN A 10 -9.22 4.24 5.57
C GLN A 10 -8.58 3.69 6.85
N ALA A 11 -9.34 3.58 7.95
CA ALA A 11 -8.82 3.12 9.23
C ALA A 11 -8.57 1.61 9.20
N ALA A 12 -9.51 0.85 8.61
CA ALA A 12 -9.37 -0.58 8.42
C ALA A 12 -8.20 -0.94 7.49
N VAL A 13 -7.99 -0.18 6.41
CA VAL A 13 -6.85 -0.38 5.51
C VAL A 13 -5.52 -0.07 6.22
N ALA A 14 -5.44 1.04 6.95
CA ALA A 14 -4.23 1.40 7.69
C ALA A 14 -3.88 0.32 8.74
N ALA A 15 -4.88 -0.15 9.49
CA ALA A 15 -4.71 -1.26 10.44
C ALA A 15 -4.29 -2.56 9.76
N PHE A 16 -4.89 -2.91 8.61
CA PHE A 16 -4.50 -4.08 7.82
C PHE A 16 -3.06 -4.02 7.34
N MET A 17 -2.57 -2.84 6.98
CA MET A 17 -1.18 -2.60 6.59
C MET A 17 -0.22 -2.49 7.79
N GLY A 18 -0.72 -2.49 9.03
CA GLY A 18 0.10 -2.32 10.24
C GLY A 18 0.68 -0.91 10.41
N ILE A 19 0.05 0.13 9.85
CA ILE A 19 0.53 1.51 9.89
C ILE A 19 -0.51 2.48 10.45
N SER A 20 -0.07 3.70 10.82
CA SER A 20 -1.00 4.76 11.21
C SER A 20 -1.83 5.26 10.01
N VAL A 21 -3.02 5.80 10.28
CA VAL A 21 -3.88 6.42 9.24
C VAL A 21 -3.17 7.59 8.55
N THR A 22 -2.36 8.35 9.28
CA THR A 22 -1.55 9.44 8.71
C THR A 22 -0.53 8.89 7.72
N THR A 23 0.21 7.83 8.09
CA THR A 23 1.16 7.15 7.21
C THR A 23 0.46 6.58 5.97
N PHE A 24 -0.72 6.00 6.13
CA PHE A 24 -1.55 5.52 5.01
C PHE A 24 -1.88 6.67 4.03
N LYS A 25 -2.34 7.82 4.53
CA LYS A 25 -2.64 8.99 3.70
C LYS A 25 -1.41 9.43 2.91
N HIS A 26 -0.26 9.58 3.60
CA HIS A 26 1.00 9.93 2.94
C HIS A 26 1.36 8.92 1.84
N ARG A 27 1.27 7.63 2.12
CA ARG A 27 1.61 6.58 1.14
C ARG A 27 0.68 6.57 -0.06
N ARG A 28 -0.62 6.76 0.16
CA ARG A 28 -1.62 6.92 -0.90
C ARG A 28 -1.32 8.11 -1.82
N TYR A 29 -0.88 9.25 -1.25
CA TYR A 29 -0.55 10.43 -2.05
C TYR A 29 0.82 10.36 -2.74
N SER A 30 1.76 9.61 -2.16
CA SER A 30 3.11 9.45 -2.69
C SER A 30 3.17 8.38 -3.80
N ASP A 31 2.49 7.25 -3.63
CA ASP A 31 2.55 6.09 -4.54
C ASP A 31 1.34 6.03 -5.47
N LYS A 32 1.05 7.14 -6.17
CA LYS A 32 -0.19 7.28 -6.98
C LYS A 32 -0.33 6.26 -8.11
N THR A 33 0.78 5.67 -8.56
CA THR A 33 0.81 4.74 -9.70
C THR A 33 0.49 3.31 -9.29
N ARG A 34 0.89 2.88 -8.09
CA ARG A 34 0.74 1.49 -7.63
C ARG A 34 -0.25 1.34 -6.49
N PHE A 35 -0.53 2.40 -5.74
CA PHE A 35 -1.46 2.33 -4.63
C PHE A 35 -2.89 2.02 -5.11
N PRO A 36 -3.59 1.05 -4.51
CA PRO A 36 -4.94 0.69 -4.92
C PRO A 36 -5.91 1.87 -4.91
N LYS A 37 -6.69 2.00 -5.98
CA LYS A 37 -7.73 3.03 -6.06
C LYS A 37 -8.91 2.67 -5.17
N PRO A 38 -9.57 3.66 -4.54
CA PRO A 38 -10.80 3.41 -3.81
C PRO A 38 -11.91 2.98 -4.78
N VAL A 39 -12.85 2.18 -4.29
CA VAL A 39 -14.08 1.81 -4.98
C VAL A 39 -14.99 3.04 -5.07
N GLU A 40 -15.38 3.39 -6.29
CA GLU A 40 -16.26 4.53 -6.57
C GLU A 40 -17.74 4.13 -6.40
N GLY A 41 -18.60 5.11 -6.11
CA GLY A 41 -20.06 4.95 -6.14
C GLY A 41 -20.74 4.39 -4.88
N LEU A 42 -20.00 4.11 -3.80
CA LEU A 42 -20.58 3.51 -2.58
C LEU A 42 -20.96 4.52 -1.48
N SER A 43 -20.35 5.72 -1.43
CA SER A 43 -20.70 6.81 -0.50
C SER A 43 -19.77 8.03 -0.72
N ALA A 44 -19.95 9.10 0.07
CA ALA A 44 -18.94 10.15 0.25
C ALA A 44 -17.65 9.63 0.92
N LYS A 45 -17.75 8.49 1.63
CA LYS A 45 -16.60 7.79 2.22
C LYS A 45 -15.94 6.88 1.18
N LEU A 46 -14.60 6.88 1.20
CA LEU A 46 -13.78 6.06 0.33
C LEU A 46 -13.57 4.68 0.95
N TYR A 47 -13.72 3.63 0.14
CA TYR A 47 -13.50 2.24 0.52
C TYR A 47 -12.52 1.57 -0.42
N TRP A 48 -11.79 0.56 0.05
CA TRP A 48 -10.87 -0.24 -0.75
C TRP A 48 -11.21 -1.71 -0.62
N LYS A 49 -10.99 -2.47 -1.69
CA LYS A 49 -11.09 -3.92 -1.62
C LYS A 49 -9.90 -4.47 -0.84
N ARG A 50 -10.16 -5.34 0.13
CA ARG A 50 -9.10 -6.00 0.91
C ARG A 50 -8.09 -6.73 0.04
N GLU A 51 -8.55 -7.36 -1.04
CA GLU A 51 -7.69 -8.11 -1.96
C GLU A 51 -6.69 -7.22 -2.69
N ASP A 52 -7.10 -6.02 -3.11
CA ASP A 52 -6.19 -5.09 -3.80
C ASP A 52 -5.14 -4.52 -2.83
N ILE A 53 -5.54 -4.22 -1.59
CA ILE A 53 -4.60 -3.83 -0.53
C ILE A 53 -3.63 -4.97 -0.23
N ARG A 54 -4.11 -6.21 -0.13
CA ARG A 54 -3.26 -7.39 0.09
C ARG A 54 -2.23 -7.53 -1.03
N LYS A 55 -2.64 -7.48 -2.29
CA LYS A 55 -1.72 -7.53 -3.44
C LYS A 55 -0.69 -6.40 -3.41
N TYR A 56 -1.11 -5.20 -3.02
CA TYR A 56 -0.18 -4.07 -2.86
C TYR A 56 0.86 -4.34 -1.77
N VAL A 57 0.42 -4.78 -0.59
CA VAL A 57 1.31 -5.09 0.55
C VAL A 57 2.26 -6.25 0.21
N ASP A 58 1.75 -7.32 -0.39
CA ASP A 58 2.58 -8.45 -0.86
C ASP A 58 3.61 -7.98 -1.90
N GLY A 59 3.23 -7.07 -2.80
CA GLY A 59 4.13 -6.44 -3.78
C GLY A 59 5.18 -5.50 -3.17
N LEU A 60 4.94 -4.95 -1.96
CA LEU A 60 5.97 -4.17 -1.25
C LEU A 60 7.10 -5.06 -0.72
N GLY A 61 6.85 -6.35 -0.45
CA GLY A 61 7.87 -7.32 -0.04
C GLY A 61 8.97 -7.49 -1.10
N TYR A 62 8.60 -7.50 -2.39
CA TYR A 62 9.56 -7.47 -3.50
C TYR A 62 10.34 -6.15 -3.60
N LEU A 63 9.80 -5.04 -3.10
CA LEU A 63 10.53 -3.77 -3.03
C LEU A 63 11.54 -3.72 -1.88
N THR A 64 11.46 -4.62 -0.89
CA THR A 64 12.53 -4.77 0.11
C THR A 64 13.81 -5.32 -0.54
N GLU A 65 13.70 -6.18 -1.55
CA GLU A 65 14.86 -6.61 -2.35
C GLU A 65 15.34 -5.52 -3.32
N ALA A 66 14.43 -4.74 -3.93
CA ALA A 66 14.80 -3.64 -4.83
C ALA A 66 15.40 -2.42 -4.09
N ALA A 67 15.01 -2.18 -2.83
CA ALA A 67 15.59 -1.12 -1.98
C ALA A 67 16.91 -1.55 -1.30
N GLY A 68 17.21 -2.85 -1.25
CA GLY A 68 18.49 -3.38 -0.77
C GLY A 68 19.66 -3.21 -1.74
N GLN A 69 19.39 -2.86 -3.00
CA GLN A 69 20.43 -2.63 -4.02
C GLN A 69 20.76 -1.15 -4.28
N GLN A 70 20.27 -0.22 -3.44
CA GLN A 70 20.59 1.21 -3.54
C GLN A 70 21.48 1.72 -2.40
N THR A 71 22.49 0.98 -1.95
CA THR A 71 23.67 1.55 -1.27
C THR A 71 24.88 0.62 -1.38
N THR A 72 25.49 0.54 -2.56
CA THR A 72 26.93 0.22 -2.66
C THR A 72 27.50 0.96 -3.86
N THR A 73 27.61 2.27 -3.75
CA THR A 73 28.71 2.97 -4.43
C THR A 73 29.90 2.88 -3.47
N GLU A 74 30.88 2.06 -3.84
CA GLU A 74 32.14 1.88 -3.12
C GLU A 74 32.77 3.20 -2.68
N PRO A 75 33.45 3.22 -1.51
CA PRO A 75 34.39 4.29 -1.18
C PRO A 75 35.64 4.09 -2.05
N LYS A 76 35.84 4.93 -3.07
CA LYS A 76 37.17 5.03 -3.67
C LYS A 76 38.05 5.93 -2.81
N SER A 77 38.86 5.27 -1.99
CA SER A 77 40.04 5.79 -1.31
C SER A 77 41.14 6.25 -2.29
N ALA A 78 42.05 7.05 -1.71
CA ALA A 78 43.37 7.52 -2.18
C ALA A 78 43.38 8.86 -2.95
#